data_AF-G9MED4-F1
#
_entry.id   AF-G9MED4-F1
#
_cell.length_a   1.000
_cell.length_b   1.000
_cell.length_c   1.000
_cell.angle_alpha   90.00
_cell.angle_beta   90.00
_cell.angle_gamma   90.00
#
_symmetry.space_group_name_H-M   'P 1'
#
loop_
_entity.id
_entity.type
_entity.pdbx_description
1 polymer ?
#
loop_
_entity_poly.entity_id
_entity_poly.type
_entity_poly.pdbx_seq_one_letter_code
_entity_poly.pdbx_strand_id
1 'polypeptide(L)'
;MPSAILHIIDRYRLNRPVDAAAKADEGALKFLALIYTHVKAGDVVPMCLPAFPFKSPNSRSKVLGKLPDKAEELALAHLNGLCLAIRDIYPPGANLTIVSDGLVYNDLLGVPDKDVWNYGETLRALALAKGYKHISFSRLRDLVTIQLPEKLDEMTYVANASNFRRALLNAFSRPDWEWKTFSQSEDVCLTYRGYIKFLETDLETVYPVGDDRSKTKYKRGIEYIAKQMMARGDAFASAVRQKYKDSVRLSIHPSTGAAKLSISLLPTDTTYTTPWHCAVAYRLDGTTSTGMRSDFENDDSYELVYENGRPSYYREKSDLFSWGSEKGGVDFEPLYPAGWLVKPSRGPFTMTMQDVDARKVRSLSEISSPIILRGFIKKPNKEQFAKKSEEFGKPTAWKFGLILEVKDQGTNSQGLNNVLSREWMPWHYDGLFKTVTQVGGDGEETLISTPPRFQIFVGATSSPRDTGFTLFASSTLFLKYLPDWLKLGALSEMTWTVSTASFNQTVLKGLPMIVSHPTTGKPCLRYHEPWPQSKTQFEPTNVTIDGLKAADSAAICEAIDSVLHDRRVAYYHVWDKGDIVMTVQTF
;
A
#
# COMPACT_ATOMS: atom_id res chain seq x y z
N MET A 1 0.61 -4.59 23.52
CA MET A 1 1.04 -3.54 22.57
C MET A 1 2.29 -3.93 21.77
N PRO A 2 3.48 -4.22 22.34
CA PRO A 2 4.69 -4.47 21.53
C PRO A 2 4.58 -5.65 20.56
N SER A 3 3.93 -6.74 20.98
CA SER A 3 3.67 -7.90 20.12
C SER A 3 2.75 -7.56 18.94
N ALA A 4 1.74 -6.70 19.16
CA ALA A 4 0.86 -6.25 18.08
C ALA A 4 1.61 -5.37 17.05
N ILE A 5 2.53 -4.51 17.51
CA ILE A 5 3.42 -3.74 16.62
C ILE A 5 4.31 -4.67 15.79
N LEU A 6 4.93 -5.66 16.42
CA LEU A 6 5.76 -6.64 15.69
C LEU A 6 4.93 -7.42 14.68
N HIS A 7 3.70 -7.82 15.04
CA HIS A 7 2.77 -8.51 14.15
C HIS A 7 2.41 -7.63 12.94
N ILE A 8 2.20 -6.31 13.11
CA ILE A 8 1.99 -5.38 11.99
C ILE A 8 3.21 -5.36 11.07
N ILE A 9 4.44 -5.32 11.60
CA ILE A 9 5.66 -5.39 10.76
C ILE A 9 5.72 -6.74 10.02
N ASP A 10 5.30 -7.82 10.68
CA ASP A 10 5.35 -9.16 10.12
C ASP A 10 4.42 -9.34 8.91
N ARG A 11 3.30 -8.59 8.87
CA ARG A 11 2.42 -8.56 7.69
C ARG A 11 3.14 -8.07 6.43
N TYR A 12 4.18 -7.27 6.56
CA TYR A 12 4.95 -6.73 5.44
C TYR A 12 6.14 -7.61 5.06
N ARG A 13 6.30 -8.79 5.66
CA ARG A 13 7.47 -9.65 5.40
C ARG A 13 7.56 -10.08 3.94
N LEU A 14 8.80 -10.25 3.47
CA LEU A 14 9.06 -11.00 2.24
C LEU A 14 8.58 -12.44 2.42
N ASN A 15 7.85 -12.96 1.43
CA ASN A 15 7.44 -14.37 1.40
C ASN A 15 8.67 -15.26 1.60
N ARG A 16 8.65 -16.05 2.68
CA ARG A 16 9.75 -16.96 3.05
C ARG A 16 9.56 -18.32 2.38
N PRO A 17 10.64 -18.99 1.95
CA PRO A 17 10.63 -20.44 1.83
C PRO A 17 10.36 -21.07 3.22
N VAL A 18 9.65 -22.20 3.24
CA VAL A 18 9.03 -22.83 4.41
C VAL A 18 10.03 -23.25 5.52
N ASP A 19 11.32 -23.43 5.21
CA ASP A 19 12.31 -24.04 6.14
C ASP A 19 13.04 -23.09 7.12
N ALA A 20 12.68 -21.80 7.19
CA ALA A 20 13.43 -20.79 7.97
C ALA A 20 12.93 -20.57 9.42
N ALA A 21 12.46 -21.62 10.12
CA ALA A 21 11.71 -21.48 11.37
C ALA A 21 12.58 -21.19 12.62
N ALA A 22 13.65 -21.96 12.88
CA ALA A 22 14.29 -21.96 14.21
C ALA A 22 15.02 -20.66 14.61
N LYS A 23 15.63 -19.93 13.67
CA LYS A 23 16.34 -18.66 13.95
C LYS A 23 15.42 -17.43 13.98
N ALA A 24 14.15 -17.61 13.60
CA ALA A 24 13.18 -16.53 13.55
C ALA A 24 12.74 -16.10 14.97
N ASP A 25 12.70 -17.04 15.92
CA ASP A 25 12.19 -16.83 17.27
C ASP A 25 13.14 -16.01 18.14
N GLU A 26 14.46 -16.26 18.08
CA GLU A 26 15.47 -15.46 18.79
C GLU A 26 15.49 -14.01 18.30
N GLY A 27 15.42 -13.83 16.97
CA GLY A 27 15.32 -12.51 16.37
C GLY A 27 14.05 -11.77 16.81
N ALA A 28 12.91 -12.47 16.82
CA ALA A 28 11.63 -11.92 17.26
C ALA A 28 11.69 -11.42 18.71
N LEU A 29 12.31 -12.17 19.63
CA LEU A 29 12.48 -11.74 21.02
C LEU A 29 13.32 -10.46 21.13
N LYS A 30 14.41 -10.35 20.37
CA LYS A 30 15.26 -9.16 20.34
C LYS A 30 14.48 -7.93 19.84
N PHE A 31 13.75 -8.05 18.74
CA PHE A 31 12.95 -6.94 18.22
C PHE A 31 11.80 -6.58 19.15
N LEU A 32 11.17 -7.58 19.78
CA LEU A 32 10.11 -7.36 20.76
C LEU A 32 10.63 -6.58 21.97
N ALA A 33 11.81 -6.92 22.51
CA ALA A 33 12.44 -6.20 23.60
C ALA A 33 12.77 -4.74 23.22
N LEU A 34 13.25 -4.53 22.00
CA LEU A 34 13.53 -3.20 21.48
C LEU A 34 12.25 -2.35 21.35
N ILE A 35 11.20 -2.91 20.74
CA ILE A 35 9.88 -2.26 20.63
C ILE A 35 9.32 -1.96 22.03
N TYR A 36 9.40 -2.92 22.95
CA TYR A 36 8.94 -2.76 24.33
C TYR A 36 9.62 -1.57 25.02
N THR A 37 10.92 -1.37 24.80
CA THR A 37 11.68 -0.26 25.39
C THR A 37 11.08 1.10 25.01
N HIS A 38 10.79 1.31 23.72
CA HIS A 38 10.17 2.54 23.22
C HIS A 38 8.71 2.68 23.66
N VAL A 39 7.93 1.59 23.59
CA VAL A 39 6.53 1.59 24.03
C VAL A 39 6.39 1.90 25.52
N LYS A 40 7.30 1.38 26.36
CA LYS A 40 7.32 1.65 27.80
C LYS A 40 7.64 3.12 28.10
N ALA A 41 8.47 3.76 27.26
CA ALA A 41 8.79 5.17 27.36
C ALA A 41 7.69 6.10 26.81
N GLY A 42 6.72 5.57 26.06
CA GLY A 42 5.73 6.37 25.34
C GLY A 42 6.30 7.05 24.08
N ASP A 43 7.45 6.59 23.61
CA ASP A 43 8.18 7.16 22.48
C ASP A 43 7.74 6.56 21.14
N VAL A 44 8.02 7.28 20.06
CA VAL A 44 7.87 6.79 18.68
C VAL A 44 8.79 5.58 18.49
N VAL A 45 8.30 4.49 17.90
CA VAL A 45 9.14 3.32 17.58
C VAL A 45 10.03 3.64 16.36
N PRO A 46 11.36 3.73 16.51
CA PRO A 46 12.23 4.03 15.38
C PRO A 46 12.55 2.75 14.60
N MET A 47 12.47 2.84 13.28
CA MET A 47 12.85 1.77 12.35
C MET A 47 13.91 2.28 11.37
N CYS A 48 14.81 1.42 10.91
CA CYS A 48 15.77 1.76 9.87
C CYS A 48 15.80 0.73 8.74
N LEU A 49 15.88 1.20 7.51
CA LEU A 49 15.86 0.38 6.29
C LEU A 49 16.94 0.83 5.31
N PRO A 50 18.03 0.05 5.16
CA PRO A 50 18.91 0.09 3.99
C PRO A 50 18.14 -0.17 2.70
N ALA A 51 17.96 0.85 1.86
CA ALA A 51 17.21 0.75 0.61
C ALA A 51 17.32 2.03 -0.22
N PHE A 52 16.74 1.99 -1.43
CA PHE A 52 16.64 3.13 -2.36
C PHE A 52 18.01 3.73 -2.73
N PRO A 53 18.92 2.94 -3.35
CA PRO A 53 20.23 3.40 -3.77
C PRO A 53 20.15 4.36 -4.97
N PHE A 54 19.62 3.85 -6.09
CA PHE A 54 19.49 4.46 -7.41
C PHE A 54 18.76 3.46 -8.33
N LYS A 55 18.15 3.93 -9.43
CA LYS A 55 17.61 3.05 -10.49
C LYS A 55 18.70 2.22 -11.15
N SER A 56 18.39 0.96 -11.50
CA SER A 56 19.24 0.12 -12.34
C SER A 56 19.82 0.90 -13.54
N PRO A 57 21.11 0.71 -13.89
CA PRO A 57 21.69 1.31 -15.08
C PRO A 57 21.12 0.74 -16.38
N ASN A 58 20.36 -0.36 -16.33
CA ASN A 58 19.68 -0.94 -17.48
C ASN A 58 18.27 -0.33 -17.66
N SER A 59 18.22 0.88 -18.22
CA SER A 59 16.96 1.51 -18.63
C SER A 59 16.41 1.02 -19.97
N ARG A 60 17.10 0.06 -20.63
CA ARG A 60 16.68 -0.52 -21.91
C ARG A 60 15.61 -1.58 -21.70
N SER A 61 15.84 -2.50 -20.76
CA SER A 61 14.90 -3.59 -20.49
C SER A 61 14.36 -3.60 -19.07
N LYS A 62 15.06 -3.05 -18.07
CA LYS A 62 14.71 -3.29 -16.65
C LYS A 62 13.86 -2.19 -16.02
N VAL A 63 14.22 -0.93 -16.20
CA VAL A 63 13.55 0.24 -15.56
C VAL A 63 13.17 1.32 -16.57
N LEU A 64 12.27 2.22 -16.19
CA LEU A 64 11.75 3.28 -17.07
C LEU A 64 12.73 4.45 -17.28
N GLY A 65 13.66 4.65 -16.36
CA GLY A 65 14.65 5.73 -16.40
C GLY A 65 15.56 5.72 -15.19
N LYS A 66 16.26 6.84 -14.95
CA LYS A 66 17.23 7.00 -13.85
C LYS A 66 16.63 7.55 -12.57
N LEU A 67 15.48 8.20 -12.65
CA LEU A 67 14.81 8.86 -11.53
C LEU A 67 13.72 7.94 -10.94
N PRO A 68 13.34 8.13 -9.67
CA PRO A 68 12.17 7.51 -9.08
C PRO A 68 10.93 7.70 -9.97
N ASP A 69 10.18 6.61 -10.14
CA ASP A 69 8.93 6.56 -10.89
C ASP A 69 7.79 6.07 -9.98
N LYS A 70 6.67 5.60 -10.55
CA LYS A 70 5.53 5.15 -9.74
C LYS A 70 5.87 3.96 -8.84
N ALA A 71 6.90 3.18 -9.16
CA ALA A 71 7.32 2.07 -8.31
C ALA A 71 7.84 2.60 -6.96
N GLU A 72 8.68 3.64 -6.96
CA GLU A 72 9.12 4.28 -5.71
C GLU A 72 7.98 4.97 -4.98
N GLU A 73 7.04 5.60 -5.69
CA GLU A 73 5.86 6.21 -5.07
C GLU A 73 5.02 5.17 -4.31
N LEU A 74 4.75 4.03 -4.96
CA LEU A 74 4.02 2.91 -4.37
C LEU A 74 4.76 2.33 -3.17
N ALA A 75 6.08 2.17 -3.26
CA ALA A 75 6.89 1.66 -2.16
C ALA A 75 6.88 2.61 -0.94
N LEU A 76 6.99 3.92 -1.16
CA LEU A 76 6.89 4.90 -0.09
C LEU A 76 5.48 4.92 0.52
N ALA A 77 4.42 4.81 -0.29
CA ALA A 77 3.05 4.69 0.22
C ALA A 77 2.89 3.45 1.11
N HIS A 78 3.42 2.31 0.66
CA HIS A 78 3.39 1.04 1.39
C HIS A 78 4.11 1.13 2.74
N LEU A 79 5.33 1.70 2.76
CA LEU A 79 6.13 1.88 3.98
C LEU A 79 5.54 2.93 4.94
N ASN A 80 4.95 4.01 4.42
CA ASN A 80 4.23 4.97 5.24
C ASN A 80 2.96 4.34 5.82
N GLY A 81 2.27 3.50 5.04
CA GLY A 81 1.16 2.66 5.50
C GLY A 81 1.54 1.75 6.65
N LEU A 82 2.73 1.13 6.64
CA LEU A 82 3.24 0.35 7.77
C LEU A 82 3.33 1.22 9.05
N CYS A 83 3.89 2.42 8.95
CA CYS A 83 4.02 3.31 10.10
C CYS A 83 2.66 3.80 10.62
N LEU A 84 1.72 4.06 9.71
CA LEU A 84 0.34 4.43 10.06
C LEU A 84 -0.42 3.29 10.72
N ALA A 85 -0.25 2.05 10.24
CA ALA A 85 -0.87 0.88 10.88
C ALA A 85 -0.41 0.72 12.34
N ILE A 86 0.88 0.97 12.63
CA ILE A 86 1.38 1.00 14.01
C ILE A 86 0.74 2.14 14.80
N ARG A 87 0.60 3.32 14.18
CA ARG A 87 -0.03 4.50 14.81
C ARG A 87 -1.49 4.26 15.18
N ASP A 88 -2.22 3.49 14.38
CA ASP A 88 -3.63 3.18 14.60
C ASP A 88 -3.87 2.44 15.93
N ILE A 89 -2.90 1.63 16.39
CA ILE A 89 -2.96 0.91 17.67
C ILE A 89 -2.13 1.55 18.79
N TYR A 90 -1.15 2.39 18.43
CA TYR A 90 -0.21 3.00 19.36
C TYR A 90 -0.02 4.48 18.98
N PRO A 91 -0.63 5.45 19.68
CA PRO A 91 -0.71 6.84 19.23
C PRO A 91 0.62 7.53 18.85
N PRO A 92 1.77 7.30 19.55
CA PRO A 92 3.07 7.81 19.11
C PRO A 92 3.52 7.24 17.75
N GLY A 93 3.08 6.03 17.41
CA GLY A 93 3.32 5.39 16.12
C GLY A 93 4.76 4.94 15.92
N ALA A 94 5.17 4.92 14.66
CA ALA A 94 6.53 4.59 14.25
C ALA A 94 7.07 5.60 13.23
N ASN A 95 8.40 5.68 13.13
CA ASN A 95 9.07 6.45 12.09
C ASN A 95 10.12 5.57 11.41
N LEU A 96 10.10 5.54 10.08
CA LEU A 96 11.04 4.77 9.29
C LEU A 96 12.12 5.66 8.69
N THR A 97 13.38 5.41 9.04
CA THR A 97 14.52 6.03 8.37
C THR A 97 15.01 5.14 7.22
N ILE A 98 14.81 5.60 5.99
CA ILE A 98 15.43 5.00 4.80
C ILE A 98 16.90 5.44 4.76
N VAL A 99 17.81 4.49 4.83
CA VAL A 99 19.25 4.72 4.80
C VAL A 99 19.76 4.33 3.41
N SER A 100 19.98 5.33 2.55
CA SER A 100 20.42 5.07 1.17
C SER A 100 21.85 4.53 1.15
N ASP A 101 22.00 3.38 0.50
CA ASP A 101 23.27 2.71 0.21
C ASP A 101 23.80 3.04 -1.21
N GLY A 102 23.21 4.03 -1.90
CA GLY A 102 23.57 4.37 -3.28
C GLY A 102 25.05 4.68 -3.47
N LEU A 103 25.59 5.64 -2.70
CA LEU A 103 27.01 5.98 -2.79
C LEU A 103 27.95 4.86 -2.34
N VAL A 104 27.44 3.80 -1.70
CA VAL A 104 28.27 2.66 -1.29
C VAL A 104 28.64 1.81 -2.50
N TYR A 105 27.75 1.70 -3.49
CA TYR A 105 27.85 0.72 -4.58
C TYR A 105 27.89 1.32 -5.99
N ASN A 106 27.47 2.57 -6.20
CA ASN A 106 27.22 3.12 -7.53
C ASN A 106 28.42 3.04 -8.49
N ASP A 107 29.63 3.28 -7.99
CA ASP A 107 30.88 3.17 -8.75
C ASP A 107 31.17 1.73 -9.22
N LEU A 108 30.80 0.71 -8.43
CA LEU A 108 30.90 -0.71 -8.82
C LEU A 108 29.89 -1.07 -9.91
N LEU A 109 28.80 -0.32 -10.02
CA LEU A 109 27.68 -0.58 -10.93
C LEU A 109 27.64 0.36 -12.13
N GLY A 110 28.66 1.20 -12.31
CA GLY A 110 28.75 2.15 -13.42
C GLY A 110 27.72 3.28 -13.35
N VAL A 111 27.16 3.56 -12.17
CA VAL A 111 26.18 4.62 -11.94
C VAL A 111 26.90 5.89 -11.45
N PRO A 112 26.82 7.02 -12.18
CA PRO A 112 27.45 8.27 -11.77
C PRO A 112 26.98 8.79 -10.40
N ASP A 113 27.88 9.38 -9.61
CA ASP A 113 27.56 9.97 -8.29
C ASP A 113 26.42 11.02 -8.39
N LYS A 114 26.37 11.78 -9.50
CA LYS A 114 25.29 12.74 -9.80
C LYS A 114 23.93 12.07 -9.98
N ASP A 115 23.88 10.88 -10.58
CA ASP A 115 22.62 10.13 -10.76
C ASP A 115 22.10 9.64 -9.41
N VAL A 116 22.98 9.23 -8.49
CA VAL A 116 22.63 8.88 -7.09
C VAL A 116 22.06 10.08 -6.35
N TRP A 117 22.69 11.25 -6.49
CA TRP A 117 22.18 12.50 -5.91
C TRP A 117 20.78 12.83 -6.42
N ASN A 118 20.60 12.85 -7.75
CA ASN A 118 19.33 13.18 -8.40
C ASN A 118 18.22 12.20 -8.01
N TYR A 119 18.52 10.90 -7.95
CA TYR A 119 17.58 9.88 -7.50
C TYR A 119 17.12 10.16 -6.07
N GLY A 120 18.07 10.38 -5.15
CA GLY A 120 17.79 10.65 -3.75
C GLY A 120 17.00 11.95 -3.51
N GLU A 121 17.33 13.04 -4.20
CA GLU A 121 16.59 14.31 -4.09
C GLU A 121 15.17 14.18 -4.65
N THR A 122 15.01 13.49 -5.78
CA THR A 122 13.68 13.23 -6.35
C THR A 122 12.83 12.38 -5.41
N LEU A 123 13.41 11.37 -4.75
CA LEU A 123 12.71 10.51 -3.80
C LEU A 123 12.25 11.29 -2.56
N ARG A 124 13.10 12.19 -2.03
CA ARG A 124 12.75 13.09 -0.91
C ARG A 124 11.63 14.06 -1.30
N ALA A 125 11.72 14.65 -2.49
CA ALA A 125 10.68 15.55 -3.00
C ALA A 125 9.34 14.82 -3.19
N LEU A 126 9.37 13.58 -3.67
CA LEU A 126 8.19 12.72 -3.81
C LEU A 126 7.52 12.44 -2.45
N ALA A 127 8.30 12.05 -1.45
CA ALA A 127 7.78 11.80 -0.09
C ALA A 127 7.14 13.07 0.51
N LEU A 128 7.76 14.23 0.30
CA LEU A 128 7.22 15.52 0.75
C LEU A 128 5.92 15.87 0.03
N ALA A 129 5.89 15.76 -1.31
CA ALA A 129 4.72 16.08 -2.13
C ALA A 129 3.50 15.20 -1.80
N LYS A 130 3.74 13.94 -1.43
CA LYS A 130 2.69 12.99 -1.00
C LYS A 130 2.35 13.08 0.49
N GLY A 131 3.09 13.88 1.26
CA GLY A 131 2.85 14.08 2.69
C GLY A 131 3.20 12.86 3.56
N TYR A 132 4.19 12.06 3.17
CA TYR A 132 4.64 10.88 3.93
C TYR A 132 5.51 11.28 5.13
N LYS A 133 4.85 11.78 6.18
CA LYS A 133 5.47 12.35 7.39
C LYS A 133 6.19 11.34 8.28
N HIS A 134 5.95 10.04 8.10
CA HIS A 134 6.55 8.96 8.90
C HIS A 134 7.75 8.30 8.22
N ILE A 135 8.27 8.93 7.15
CA ILE A 135 9.47 8.51 6.44
C ILE A 135 10.52 9.60 6.57
N SER A 136 11.67 9.22 7.10
CA SER A 136 12.88 10.04 7.17
C SER A 136 13.97 9.45 6.26
N PHE A 137 14.96 10.25 5.90
CA PHE A 137 16.04 9.81 5.02
C PHE A 137 17.40 10.05 5.66
N SER A 138 18.30 9.09 5.47
CA SER A 138 19.72 9.20 5.77
C SER A 138 20.52 8.80 4.54
N ARG A 139 21.62 9.49 4.29
CA ARG A 139 22.59 9.22 3.22
C ARG A 139 23.92 8.79 3.81
N LEU A 140 24.85 8.37 2.95
CA LEU A 140 26.18 7.95 3.37
C LEU A 140 26.92 9.04 4.16
N ARG A 141 26.76 10.32 3.77
CA ARG A 141 27.29 11.48 4.51
C ARG A 141 26.93 11.45 5.99
N ASP A 142 25.73 11.00 6.34
CA ASP A 142 25.23 11.04 7.71
C ASP A 142 25.76 9.86 8.55
N LEU A 143 26.44 8.89 7.93
CA LEU A 143 27.04 7.73 8.60
C LEU A 143 28.53 7.92 8.91
N VAL A 144 29.14 8.98 8.39
CA VAL A 144 30.59 9.20 8.44
C VAL A 144 30.91 10.60 8.96
N THR A 145 32.00 10.72 9.71
CA THR A 145 32.46 12.01 10.23
C THR A 145 33.51 12.59 9.27
N ILE A 146 33.13 13.63 8.52
CA ILE A 146 34.04 14.41 7.67
C ILE A 146 33.76 15.90 7.87
N GLN A 147 34.80 16.73 7.91
CA GLN A 147 34.69 18.19 7.98
C GLN A 147 34.14 18.76 6.67
N LEU A 148 32.83 19.00 6.62
CA LEU A 148 32.13 19.70 5.53
C LEU A 148 30.93 20.45 6.16
N PRO A 149 30.35 21.44 5.46
CA PRO A 149 29.09 22.05 5.86
C PRO A 149 27.98 21.01 6.11
N GLU A 150 27.03 21.35 6.99
CA GLU A 150 25.87 20.48 7.29
C GLU A 150 24.96 20.31 6.07
N LYS A 151 24.66 21.41 5.39
CA LYS A 151 23.91 21.42 4.13
C LYS A 151 24.87 21.44 2.96
N LEU A 152 24.74 20.43 2.10
CA LEU A 152 25.51 20.32 0.86
C LEU A 152 24.57 20.49 -0.32
N ASP A 153 24.99 21.27 -1.31
CA ASP A 153 24.37 21.29 -2.63
C ASP A 153 24.85 20.11 -3.49
N GLU A 154 24.32 19.99 -4.70
CA GLU A 154 24.70 18.92 -5.65
C GLU A 154 26.21 18.89 -5.87
N MET A 155 26.80 20.03 -6.22
CA MET A 155 28.19 20.12 -6.64
C MET A 155 29.12 19.68 -5.50
N THR A 156 28.89 20.19 -4.29
CA THR A 156 29.72 19.89 -3.12
C THR A 156 29.54 18.46 -2.66
N TYR A 157 28.30 17.92 -2.71
CA TYR A 157 28.03 16.53 -2.36
C TYR A 157 28.71 15.57 -3.34
N VAL A 158 28.53 15.78 -4.64
CA VAL A 158 29.10 14.94 -5.70
C VAL A 158 30.63 14.98 -5.66
N ALA A 159 31.25 16.16 -5.49
CA ALA A 159 32.69 16.30 -5.36
C ALA A 159 33.27 15.52 -4.16
N ASN A 160 32.47 15.28 -3.12
CA ASN A 160 32.88 14.56 -1.92
C ASN A 160 32.41 13.09 -1.87
N ALA A 161 31.75 12.57 -2.91
CA ALA A 161 31.24 11.20 -2.92
C ALA A 161 32.32 10.15 -2.62
N SER A 162 33.50 10.28 -3.25
CA SER A 162 34.64 9.40 -2.99
C SER A 162 35.19 9.55 -1.56
N ASN A 163 35.15 10.75 -0.99
CA ASN A 163 35.56 10.98 0.40
C ASN A 163 34.60 10.28 1.38
N PHE A 164 33.28 10.33 1.12
CA PHE A 164 32.29 9.61 1.93
C PHE A 164 32.52 8.10 1.89
N ARG A 165 32.73 7.52 0.70
CA ARG A 165 33.09 6.09 0.55
C ARG A 165 34.35 5.75 1.33
N ARG A 166 35.42 6.53 1.16
CA ARG A 166 36.69 6.30 1.85
C ARG A 166 36.55 6.37 3.37
N ALA A 167 35.82 7.35 3.89
CA ALA A 167 35.60 7.49 5.32
C ALA A 167 34.79 6.31 5.88
N LEU A 168 33.76 5.84 5.16
CA LEU A 168 33.01 4.64 5.55
C LEU A 168 33.95 3.43 5.63
N LEU A 169 34.72 3.19 4.57
CA LEU A 169 35.57 2.00 4.51
C LEU A 169 36.68 2.05 5.56
N ASN A 170 37.29 3.20 5.81
CA ASN A 170 38.33 3.34 6.82
C ASN A 170 37.81 3.11 8.24
N ALA A 171 36.58 3.56 8.54
CA ALA A 171 36.00 3.46 9.87
C ALA A 171 35.37 2.10 10.16
N PHE A 172 34.85 1.41 9.14
CA PHE A 172 33.95 0.27 9.33
C PHE A 172 34.34 -1.02 8.60
N SER A 173 35.33 -0.99 7.70
CA SER A 173 35.82 -2.22 7.08
C SER A 173 36.59 -3.07 8.07
N ARG A 174 36.54 -4.38 7.86
CA ARG A 174 37.36 -5.32 8.63
C ARG A 174 38.64 -5.66 7.86
N PRO A 175 39.84 -5.52 8.47
CA PRO A 175 41.09 -5.87 7.82
C PRO A 175 41.19 -7.36 7.45
N ASP A 176 40.49 -8.22 8.18
CA ASP A 176 40.42 -9.68 8.01
C ASP A 176 39.21 -10.14 7.17
N TRP A 177 38.62 -9.24 6.36
CA TRP A 177 37.48 -9.59 5.52
C TRP A 177 37.88 -10.60 4.45
N GLU A 178 37.35 -11.83 4.56
CA GLU A 178 37.63 -12.93 3.64
C GLU A 178 36.35 -13.64 3.22
N TRP A 179 36.12 -13.74 1.90
CA TRP A 179 34.88 -14.31 1.36
C TRP A 179 34.58 -15.70 1.92
N LYS A 180 35.61 -16.55 2.04
CA LYS A 180 35.47 -17.95 2.53
C LYS A 180 34.86 -18.03 3.93
N THR A 181 35.17 -17.07 4.79
CA THR A 181 34.64 -16.99 6.16
C THR A 181 33.25 -16.37 6.15
N PHE A 182 33.06 -15.26 5.43
CA PHE A 182 31.77 -14.56 5.38
C PHE A 182 30.67 -15.40 4.73
N SER A 183 30.99 -16.19 3.70
CA SER A 183 30.04 -17.05 3.01
C SER A 183 29.50 -18.20 3.88
N GLN A 184 30.07 -18.45 5.07
CA GLN A 184 29.50 -19.42 6.01
C GLN A 184 28.19 -18.92 6.64
N SER A 185 27.94 -17.62 6.61
CA SER A 185 26.65 -17.06 7.05
C SER A 185 25.57 -17.27 5.99
N GLU A 186 24.46 -17.85 6.42
CA GLU A 186 23.28 -18.07 5.59
C GLU A 186 22.70 -16.76 5.02
N ASP A 187 22.59 -15.71 5.85
CA ASP A 187 22.14 -14.37 5.44
C ASP A 187 23.06 -13.75 4.38
N VAL A 188 24.37 -13.99 4.49
CA VAL A 188 25.38 -13.52 3.51
C VAL A 188 25.18 -14.26 2.19
N CYS A 189 25.00 -15.58 2.23
CA CYS A 189 24.72 -16.38 1.03
C CYS A 189 23.42 -15.97 0.33
N LEU A 190 22.34 -15.74 1.08
CA LEU A 190 21.06 -15.28 0.54
C LEU A 190 21.21 -13.93 -0.16
N THR A 191 21.93 -12.99 0.46
CA THR A 191 22.19 -11.66 -0.12
C THR A 191 23.04 -11.77 -1.39
N TYR A 192 24.13 -12.55 -1.35
CA TYR A 192 25.02 -12.76 -2.50
C TYR A 192 24.29 -13.39 -3.69
N ARG A 193 23.46 -14.42 -3.47
CA ARG A 193 22.64 -15.03 -4.53
C ARG A 193 21.69 -14.01 -5.16
N GLY A 194 21.10 -13.14 -4.35
CA GLY A 194 20.29 -12.01 -4.82
C GLY A 194 21.09 -11.06 -5.71
N TYR A 195 22.31 -10.67 -5.30
CA TYR A 195 23.19 -9.84 -6.12
C TYR A 195 23.51 -10.48 -7.46
N ILE A 196 23.91 -11.75 -7.49
CA ILE A 196 24.20 -12.44 -8.75
C ILE A 196 23.00 -12.38 -9.71
N LYS A 197 21.78 -12.63 -9.21
CA LYS A 197 20.55 -12.59 -10.01
C LYS A 197 20.28 -11.22 -10.63
N PHE A 198 20.42 -10.14 -9.85
CA PHE A 198 20.11 -8.79 -10.36
C PHE A 198 21.22 -8.18 -11.20
N LEU A 199 22.49 -8.44 -10.85
CA LEU A 199 23.65 -7.91 -11.56
C LEU A 199 23.77 -8.45 -12.99
N GLU A 200 23.32 -9.67 -13.25
CA GLU A 200 23.34 -10.25 -14.60
C GLU A 200 22.60 -9.40 -15.63
N THR A 201 21.49 -8.77 -15.22
CA THR A 201 20.70 -7.88 -16.08
C THR A 201 21.07 -6.41 -15.91
N ASP A 202 21.46 -5.96 -14.71
CA ASP A 202 21.87 -4.57 -14.49
C ASP A 202 23.11 -4.21 -15.32
N LEU A 203 24.11 -5.08 -15.35
CA LEU A 203 25.41 -4.78 -15.94
C LEU A 203 25.49 -5.09 -17.45
N GLU A 204 24.41 -5.57 -18.06
CA GLU A 204 24.40 -5.97 -19.47
C GLU A 204 24.71 -4.78 -20.39
N THR A 205 24.15 -3.61 -20.09
CA THR A 205 24.39 -2.38 -20.85
C THR A 205 25.70 -1.69 -20.46
N VAL A 206 26.20 -1.94 -19.24
CA VAL A 206 27.44 -1.36 -18.72
C VAL A 206 28.67 -2.11 -19.27
N TYR A 207 28.57 -3.44 -19.34
CA TYR A 207 29.63 -4.34 -19.77
C TYR A 207 29.10 -5.32 -20.83
N PRO A 208 28.72 -4.84 -22.03
CA PRO A 208 28.09 -5.67 -23.04
C PRO A 208 28.93 -6.89 -23.42
N VAL A 209 28.26 -8.02 -23.63
CA VAL A 209 28.87 -9.23 -24.17
C VAL A 209 29.10 -9.01 -25.67
N GLY A 210 30.29 -9.34 -26.13
CA GLY A 210 30.71 -9.16 -27.52
C GLY A 210 32.11 -9.75 -27.71
N ASP A 211 32.79 -9.36 -28.79
CA ASP A 211 34.09 -9.94 -29.17
C ASP A 211 35.14 -9.85 -28.06
N ASP A 212 35.18 -8.72 -27.32
CA ASP A 212 36.13 -8.49 -26.22
C ASP A 212 35.70 -9.09 -24.86
N ARG A 213 34.45 -9.55 -24.76
CA ARG A 213 33.85 -10.05 -23.51
C ARG A 213 32.90 -11.22 -23.77
N SER A 214 33.42 -12.43 -23.61
CA SER A 214 32.58 -13.64 -23.61
C SER A 214 31.61 -13.70 -22.43
N LYS A 215 30.54 -14.50 -22.57
CA LYS A 215 29.57 -14.76 -21.49
C LYS A 215 30.24 -15.26 -20.20
N THR A 216 31.26 -16.11 -20.32
CA THR A 216 32.02 -16.62 -19.16
C THR A 216 32.81 -15.52 -18.47
N LYS A 217 33.47 -14.63 -19.24
CA LYS A 217 34.20 -13.48 -18.69
C LYS A 217 33.24 -12.49 -17.99
N TYR A 218 32.05 -12.29 -18.56
CA TYR A 218 30.99 -11.48 -17.96
C TYR A 218 30.52 -12.06 -16.61
N LYS A 219 30.19 -13.35 -16.54
CA LYS A 219 29.79 -14.02 -15.29
C LYS A 219 30.86 -13.94 -14.19
N ARG A 220 32.14 -14.13 -14.53
CA ARG A 220 33.26 -13.94 -13.59
C ARG A 220 33.37 -12.49 -13.10
N GLY A 221 33.13 -11.52 -13.97
CA GLY A 221 33.07 -10.10 -13.61
C GLY A 221 31.94 -9.79 -12.63
N ILE A 222 30.75 -10.37 -12.85
CA ILE A 222 29.61 -10.25 -11.93
C ILE A 222 29.95 -10.82 -10.56
N GLU A 223 30.54 -12.02 -10.48
CA GLU A 223 30.95 -12.63 -9.22
C GLU A 223 31.97 -11.76 -8.46
N TYR A 224 32.92 -11.16 -9.19
CA TYR A 224 33.89 -10.24 -8.62
C TYR A 224 33.21 -8.99 -8.04
N ILE A 225 32.35 -8.33 -8.82
CA ILE A 225 31.60 -7.15 -8.38
C ILE A 225 30.71 -7.48 -7.18
N ALA A 226 30.00 -8.60 -7.21
CA ALA A 226 29.15 -9.06 -6.11
C ALA A 226 29.95 -9.23 -4.81
N LYS A 227 31.16 -9.82 -4.87
CA LYS A 227 32.04 -9.94 -3.69
C LYS A 227 32.49 -8.57 -3.15
N GLN A 228 32.82 -7.63 -4.04
CA GLN A 228 33.15 -6.26 -3.64
C GLN A 228 31.94 -5.57 -2.98
N MET A 229 30.74 -5.75 -3.51
CA MET A 229 29.50 -5.26 -2.89
C MET A 229 29.29 -5.88 -1.50
N MET A 230 29.54 -7.19 -1.32
CA MET A 230 29.43 -7.83 0.00
C MET A 230 30.42 -7.25 1.02
N ALA A 231 31.66 -6.97 0.61
CA ALA A 231 32.66 -6.35 1.48
C ALA A 231 32.24 -4.93 1.91
N ARG A 232 31.86 -4.08 0.95
CA ARG A 232 31.37 -2.72 1.24
C ARG A 232 30.06 -2.74 2.03
N GLY A 233 29.20 -3.73 1.77
CA GLY A 233 27.94 -3.94 2.46
C GLY A 233 28.10 -4.32 3.93
N ASP A 234 29.13 -5.08 4.31
CA ASP A 234 29.42 -5.35 5.73
C ASP A 234 29.84 -4.07 6.47
N ALA A 235 30.75 -3.27 5.88
CA ALA A 235 31.16 -1.98 6.42
C ALA A 235 29.95 -1.04 6.58
N PHE A 236 29.12 -0.92 5.55
CA PHE A 236 27.89 -0.15 5.60
C PHE A 236 26.93 -0.67 6.67
N ALA A 237 26.69 -1.98 6.74
CA ALA A 237 25.82 -2.57 7.76
C ALA A 237 26.34 -2.29 9.18
N SER A 238 27.66 -2.28 9.38
CA SER A 238 28.31 -1.88 10.64
C SER A 238 28.02 -0.43 11.01
N ALA A 239 28.20 0.50 10.06
CA ALA A 239 27.90 1.92 10.26
C ALA A 239 26.43 2.16 10.63
N VAL A 240 25.50 1.49 9.92
CA VAL A 240 24.06 1.60 10.23
C VAL A 240 23.75 0.98 11.60
N ARG A 241 24.37 -0.15 11.98
CA ARG A 241 24.18 -0.73 13.32
C ARG A 241 24.68 0.20 14.42
N GLN A 242 25.80 0.89 14.23
CA GLN A 242 26.31 1.83 15.24
C GLN A 242 25.41 3.04 15.38
N LYS A 243 25.00 3.66 14.26
CA LYS A 243 24.18 4.88 14.29
C LYS A 243 22.73 4.63 14.72
N TYR A 244 22.14 3.52 14.27
CA TYR A 244 20.72 3.17 14.48
C TYR A 244 20.57 1.95 15.41
N LYS A 245 21.43 1.86 16.43
CA LYS A 245 21.46 0.73 17.37
C LYS A 245 20.14 0.49 18.09
N ASP A 246 19.37 1.55 18.32
CA ASP A 246 18.10 1.53 19.04
C ASP A 246 16.89 1.46 18.09
N SER A 247 17.10 1.24 16.79
CA SER A 247 16.04 1.11 15.78
C SER A 247 15.76 -0.34 15.40
N VAL A 248 14.50 -0.67 15.14
CA VAL A 248 14.12 -1.95 14.54
C VAL A 248 14.73 -2.02 13.14
N ARG A 249 15.62 -2.99 12.91
CA ARG A 249 16.36 -3.12 11.66
C ARG A 249 15.54 -3.87 10.62
N LEU A 250 15.06 -3.16 9.62
CA LEU A 250 14.41 -3.72 8.44
C LEU A 250 15.42 -4.02 7.33
N SER A 251 15.01 -4.83 6.35
CA SER A 251 15.85 -5.28 5.23
C SER A 251 15.00 -5.60 4.00
N ILE A 252 15.54 -5.31 2.82
CA ILE A 252 15.00 -5.75 1.52
C ILE A 252 15.47 -7.14 1.11
N HIS A 253 16.50 -7.67 1.78
CA HIS A 253 17.07 -8.98 1.46
C HIS A 253 16.44 -10.04 2.34
N PRO A 254 16.25 -11.27 1.82
CA PRO A 254 15.91 -12.44 2.63
C PRO A 254 16.89 -12.60 3.81
N SER A 255 16.38 -13.06 4.93
CA SER A 255 17.13 -13.25 6.17
C SER A 255 16.49 -14.35 7.01
N THR A 256 17.33 -15.03 7.77
CA THR A 256 16.96 -15.92 8.88
C THR A 256 16.13 -15.21 9.95
N GLY A 257 16.16 -13.87 10.01
CA GLY A 257 15.39 -13.06 10.96
C GLY A 257 16.15 -12.73 12.25
N ALA A 258 17.36 -13.27 12.45
CA ALA A 258 18.12 -13.07 13.69
C ALA A 258 18.63 -11.63 13.87
N ALA A 259 19.05 -10.98 12.78
CA ALA A 259 19.68 -9.65 12.82
C ALA A 259 18.85 -8.53 12.17
N LYS A 260 17.90 -8.88 11.30
CA LYS A 260 17.09 -7.95 10.52
C LYS A 260 15.75 -8.57 10.13
N LEU A 261 14.72 -7.75 10.02
CA LEU A 261 13.38 -8.14 9.55
C LEU A 261 13.27 -7.86 8.05
N SER A 262 13.14 -8.93 7.26
CA SER A 262 13.01 -8.86 5.80
C SER A 262 11.58 -8.46 5.40
N ILE A 263 11.41 -7.29 4.77
CA ILE A 263 10.10 -6.77 4.33
C ILE A 263 10.05 -6.59 2.81
N SER A 264 8.86 -6.78 2.23
CA SER A 264 8.59 -6.42 0.84
C SER A 264 8.34 -4.93 0.76
N LEU A 265 8.95 -4.25 -0.22
CA LEU A 265 8.71 -2.83 -0.44
C LEU A 265 7.52 -2.58 -1.36
N LEU A 266 7.15 -3.58 -2.15
CA LEU A 266 6.06 -3.49 -3.13
C LEU A 266 5.00 -4.54 -2.84
N PRO A 267 3.71 -4.19 -2.90
CA PRO A 267 2.59 -5.14 -2.78
C PRO A 267 2.41 -5.96 -4.08
N THR A 268 3.46 -6.65 -4.52
CA THR A 268 3.51 -7.37 -5.80
C THR A 268 3.16 -8.86 -5.66
N ASP A 269 2.79 -9.47 -6.78
CA ASP A 269 2.63 -10.92 -6.98
C ASP A 269 3.86 -11.59 -7.60
N THR A 270 4.92 -10.83 -7.90
CA THR A 270 6.14 -11.34 -8.54
C THR A 270 7.35 -11.31 -7.61
N THR A 271 8.51 -11.77 -8.11
CA THR A 271 9.78 -11.69 -7.37
C THR A 271 10.45 -10.31 -7.41
N TYR A 272 9.88 -9.34 -8.14
CA TYR A 272 10.43 -7.98 -8.28
C TYR A 272 9.93 -7.07 -7.15
N THR A 273 10.55 -7.19 -5.98
CA THR A 273 10.08 -6.54 -4.74
C THR A 273 10.77 -5.21 -4.43
N THR A 274 11.73 -4.78 -5.26
CA THR A 274 12.52 -3.55 -5.06
C THR A 274 12.29 -2.57 -6.22
N PRO A 275 11.81 -1.35 -5.96
CA PRO A 275 11.30 -0.45 -7.00
C PRO A 275 12.36 0.06 -7.97
N TRP A 276 13.64 0.01 -7.58
CA TRP A 276 14.73 0.43 -8.43
C TRP A 276 15.24 -0.64 -9.41
N HIS A 277 14.67 -1.84 -9.38
CA HIS A 277 15.00 -2.95 -10.28
C HIS A 277 13.83 -3.39 -11.17
N CYS A 278 12.73 -2.63 -11.20
CA CYS A 278 11.53 -2.98 -11.97
C CYS A 278 10.71 -1.74 -12.38
N ALA A 279 9.71 -1.96 -13.22
CA ALA A 279 8.55 -1.09 -13.40
C ALA A 279 7.33 -1.69 -12.67
N VAL A 280 6.33 -0.86 -12.40
CA VAL A 280 5.02 -1.29 -11.86
C VAL A 280 3.96 -1.22 -12.93
N ALA A 281 3.04 -2.19 -12.92
CA ALA A 281 1.86 -2.23 -13.75
C ALA A 281 0.59 -2.28 -12.88
N TYR A 282 -0.40 -1.45 -13.19
CA TYR A 282 -1.71 -1.45 -12.53
C TYR A 282 -2.74 -2.14 -13.43
N ARG A 283 -3.41 -3.16 -12.89
CA ARG A 283 -4.53 -3.83 -13.54
C ARG A 283 -5.80 -3.02 -13.38
N LEU A 284 -6.80 -3.28 -14.21
CA LEU A 284 -8.07 -2.55 -14.17
C LEU A 284 -8.79 -2.71 -12.82
N ASP A 285 -8.60 -3.85 -12.16
CA ASP A 285 -9.13 -4.16 -10.82
C ASP A 285 -8.39 -3.49 -9.66
N GLY A 286 -7.40 -2.64 -9.95
CA GLY A 286 -6.62 -1.92 -8.96
C GLY A 286 -5.49 -2.74 -8.33
N THR A 287 -5.34 -4.03 -8.66
CA THR A 287 -4.18 -4.80 -8.23
C THR A 287 -2.92 -4.40 -9.01
N THR A 288 -1.76 -4.61 -8.39
CA THR A 288 -0.46 -4.26 -8.97
C THR A 288 0.38 -5.49 -9.26
N SER A 289 1.10 -5.46 -10.36
CA SER A 289 2.20 -6.38 -10.66
C SER A 289 3.49 -5.60 -10.91
N THR A 290 4.63 -6.25 -10.76
CA THR A 290 5.94 -5.64 -10.99
C THR A 290 6.81 -6.56 -11.83
N GLY A 291 7.60 -5.97 -12.73
CA GLY A 291 8.33 -6.71 -13.75
C GLY A 291 9.41 -5.86 -14.40
N MET A 292 10.17 -6.45 -15.33
CA MET A 292 11.06 -5.66 -16.16
C MET A 292 10.23 -4.77 -17.09
N ARG A 293 10.73 -3.57 -17.40
CA ARG A 293 10.11 -2.69 -18.40
C ARG A 293 9.79 -3.42 -19.70
N SER A 294 10.73 -4.23 -20.20
CA SER A 294 10.57 -4.97 -21.46
C SER A 294 9.44 -5.98 -21.41
N ASP A 295 9.12 -6.54 -20.24
CA ASP A 295 8.05 -7.52 -20.11
C ASP A 295 6.70 -6.85 -20.38
N PHE A 296 6.48 -5.66 -19.82
CA PHE A 296 5.26 -4.88 -20.06
C PHE A 296 5.23 -4.21 -21.43
N GLU A 297 6.39 -3.82 -21.98
CA GLU A 297 6.47 -3.25 -23.33
C GLU A 297 6.10 -4.27 -24.42
N ASN A 298 6.38 -5.56 -24.18
CA ASN A 298 6.03 -6.65 -25.09
C ASN A 298 4.65 -7.27 -24.84
N ASP A 299 3.89 -6.75 -23.87
CA ASP A 299 2.55 -7.21 -23.55
C ASP A 299 1.52 -6.19 -24.05
N ASP A 300 0.81 -6.54 -25.12
CA ASP A 300 -0.18 -5.67 -25.75
C ASP A 300 -1.38 -5.33 -24.85
N SER A 301 -1.58 -6.03 -23.73
CA SER A 301 -2.61 -5.67 -22.75
C SER A 301 -2.27 -4.43 -21.93
N TYR A 302 -1.00 -3.99 -21.90
CA TYR A 302 -0.57 -2.82 -21.14
C TYR A 302 -0.23 -1.61 -22.03
N GLU A 303 -0.42 -0.42 -21.48
CA GLU A 303 0.06 0.85 -22.03
C GLU A 303 0.95 1.59 -21.03
N LEU A 304 1.95 2.31 -21.56
CA LEU A 304 2.85 3.14 -20.77
C LEU A 304 2.20 4.50 -20.48
N VAL A 305 2.05 4.83 -19.19
CA VAL A 305 1.53 6.10 -18.72
C VAL A 305 2.67 7.09 -18.48
N TYR A 306 2.49 8.31 -18.97
CA TYR A 306 3.40 9.43 -18.77
C TYR A 306 2.87 10.38 -17.70
N GLU A 307 3.73 10.78 -16.78
CA GLU A 307 3.45 11.84 -15.80
C GLU A 307 4.49 12.94 -15.96
N ASN A 308 4.04 14.19 -16.12
CA ASN A 308 4.91 15.35 -16.34
C ASN A 308 5.91 15.14 -17.50
N GLY A 309 5.45 14.54 -18.60
CA GLY A 309 6.26 14.27 -19.79
C GLY A 309 7.30 13.16 -19.62
N ARG A 310 7.25 12.37 -18.54
CA ARG A 310 8.18 11.25 -18.28
C ARG A 310 7.43 9.92 -18.13
N PRO A 311 8.01 8.80 -18.59
CA PRO A 311 7.40 7.48 -18.37
C PRO A 311 7.33 7.19 -16.86
N SER A 312 6.16 6.77 -16.36
CA SER A 312 5.91 6.61 -14.92
C SER A 312 5.54 5.18 -14.52
N TYR A 313 4.61 4.54 -15.24
CA TYR A 313 4.16 3.17 -14.97
C TYR A 313 3.40 2.59 -16.15
N TYR A 314 3.11 1.29 -16.10
CA TYR A 314 2.19 0.63 -17.03
C TYR A 314 0.80 0.49 -16.44
N ARG A 315 -0.24 0.52 -17.26
CA ARG A 315 -1.59 0.11 -16.83
C ARG A 315 -2.24 -0.75 -17.90
N GLU A 316 -3.16 -1.62 -17.47
CA GLU A 316 -3.99 -2.38 -18.39
C GLU A 316 -4.81 -1.43 -19.29
N LYS A 317 -4.77 -1.67 -20.60
CA LYS A 317 -5.52 -0.88 -21.58
C LYS A 317 -7.00 -1.08 -21.37
N SER A 318 -7.75 0.03 -21.34
CA SER A 318 -9.20 -0.02 -21.26
C SER A 318 -9.82 1.26 -21.80
N ASP A 319 -10.90 1.12 -22.56
CA ASP A 319 -11.71 2.26 -22.99
C ASP A 319 -12.36 3.00 -21.83
N LEU A 320 -12.39 2.41 -20.62
CA LEU A 320 -12.85 3.07 -19.40
C LEU A 320 -11.91 4.20 -18.95
N PHE A 321 -10.64 4.18 -19.35
CA PHE A 321 -9.64 5.20 -19.01
C PHE A 321 -9.59 6.39 -19.98
N SER A 322 -10.68 6.68 -20.68
CA SER A 322 -10.75 7.84 -21.57
C SER A 322 -12.16 8.38 -21.71
N TRP A 323 -12.33 9.70 -21.63
CA TRP A 323 -13.50 10.43 -22.12
C TRP A 323 -13.18 11.93 -22.21
N GLY A 324 -14.07 12.70 -22.85
CA GLY A 324 -13.98 14.16 -22.90
C GLY A 324 -12.76 14.70 -23.65
N SER A 325 -12.28 13.99 -24.67
CA SER A 325 -11.08 14.36 -25.44
C SER A 325 -11.21 15.73 -26.12
N GLU A 326 -12.42 16.10 -26.53
CA GLU A 326 -12.76 17.42 -27.06
C GLU A 326 -12.56 18.57 -26.06
N LYS A 327 -12.55 18.25 -24.76
CA LYS A 327 -12.25 19.18 -23.65
C LYS A 327 -10.85 19.02 -23.07
N GLY A 328 -10.01 18.20 -23.69
CA GLY A 328 -8.63 17.93 -23.27
C GLY A 328 -8.44 16.63 -22.49
N GLY A 329 -9.50 15.86 -22.23
CA GLY A 329 -9.42 14.55 -21.57
C GLY A 329 -9.33 14.60 -20.05
N VAL A 330 -9.21 13.40 -19.49
CA VAL A 330 -9.07 13.15 -18.04
C VAL A 330 -7.85 12.26 -17.77
N ASP A 331 -7.17 12.53 -16.66
CA ASP A 331 -6.07 11.73 -16.15
C ASP A 331 -6.57 10.77 -15.07
N PHE A 332 -5.99 9.57 -15.02
CA PHE A 332 -6.31 8.55 -14.02
C PHE A 332 -5.05 8.19 -13.26
N GLU A 333 -5.05 8.50 -11.96
CA GLU A 333 -3.97 8.20 -11.04
C GLU A 333 -4.39 7.03 -10.14
N PRO A 334 -3.58 5.97 -10.03
CA PRO A 334 -3.90 4.87 -9.14
C PRO A 334 -3.78 5.32 -7.67
N LEU A 335 -4.68 4.80 -6.84
CA LEU A 335 -4.67 5.01 -5.40
C LEU A 335 -4.01 3.84 -4.69
N TYR A 336 -3.37 4.12 -3.56
CA TYR A 336 -2.90 3.10 -2.63
C TYR A 336 -3.88 2.95 -1.45
N PRO A 337 -4.35 1.73 -1.11
CA PRO A 337 -3.95 0.46 -1.69
C PRO A 337 -4.74 0.03 -2.95
N ALA A 338 -5.91 0.63 -3.22
CA ALA A 338 -6.71 0.38 -4.43
C ALA A 338 -7.61 1.58 -4.77
N GLY A 339 -8.11 1.59 -6.01
CA GLY A 339 -8.99 2.62 -6.56
C GLY A 339 -8.30 3.56 -7.54
N TRP A 340 -9.06 4.52 -8.08
CA TRP A 340 -8.57 5.48 -9.07
C TRP A 340 -9.01 6.90 -8.74
N LEU A 341 -8.07 7.84 -8.81
CA LEU A 341 -8.32 9.27 -8.80
C LEU A 341 -8.36 9.79 -10.22
N VAL A 342 -9.48 10.40 -10.59
CA VAL A 342 -9.72 10.95 -11.92
C VAL A 342 -9.78 12.47 -11.84
N LYS A 343 -9.04 13.15 -12.72
CA LYS A 343 -8.95 14.61 -12.77
C LYS A 343 -9.02 15.12 -14.21
N PRO A 344 -9.51 16.34 -14.48
CA PRO A 344 -9.39 16.94 -15.80
C PRO A 344 -7.91 17.19 -16.15
N SER A 345 -7.46 16.75 -17.33
CA SER A 345 -6.03 16.80 -17.71
C SER A 345 -5.49 18.22 -17.90
N ARG A 346 -6.37 19.18 -18.21
CA ARG A 346 -6.02 20.62 -18.34
C ARG A 346 -6.01 21.38 -17.01
N GLY A 347 -6.24 20.68 -15.90
CA GLY A 347 -6.25 21.26 -14.56
C GLY A 347 -7.65 21.29 -13.93
N PRO A 348 -7.74 21.59 -12.62
CA PRO A 348 -9.00 21.56 -11.90
C PRO A 348 -10.01 22.56 -12.47
N PHE A 349 -11.26 22.14 -12.56
CA PHE A 349 -12.44 22.90 -13.01
C PHE A 349 -12.43 23.33 -14.48
N THR A 350 -11.51 22.82 -15.29
CA THR A 350 -11.59 22.97 -16.77
C THR A 350 -12.69 22.09 -17.37
N MET A 351 -13.12 21.08 -16.63
CA MET A 351 -14.32 20.28 -16.88
C MET A 351 -15.27 20.40 -15.68
N THR A 352 -16.54 20.15 -15.94
CA THR A 352 -17.64 20.24 -14.98
C THR A 352 -18.21 18.85 -14.68
N MET A 353 -19.07 18.74 -13.67
CA MET A 353 -19.77 17.48 -13.38
C MET A 353 -20.57 16.94 -14.56
N GLN A 354 -21.07 17.82 -15.43
CA GLN A 354 -21.80 17.42 -16.63
C GLN A 354 -20.90 16.67 -17.62
N ASP A 355 -19.60 16.95 -17.62
CA ASP A 355 -18.62 16.35 -18.53
C ASP A 355 -18.12 14.97 -18.07
N VAL A 356 -18.53 14.52 -16.89
CA VAL A 356 -18.20 13.18 -16.37
C VAL A 356 -18.99 12.13 -17.16
N ASP A 357 -18.31 11.15 -17.75
CA ASP A 357 -18.97 9.98 -18.32
C ASP A 357 -19.43 9.04 -17.20
N ALA A 358 -20.69 9.19 -16.77
CA ALA A 358 -21.26 8.43 -15.66
C ALA A 358 -21.29 6.92 -15.92
N ARG A 359 -21.41 6.50 -17.18
CA ARG A 359 -21.44 5.08 -17.56
C ARG A 359 -20.06 4.46 -17.40
N LYS A 360 -19.01 5.13 -17.91
CA LYS A 360 -17.64 4.66 -17.76
C LYS A 360 -17.20 4.64 -16.30
N VAL A 361 -17.51 5.68 -15.52
CA VAL A 361 -17.20 5.72 -14.09
C VAL A 361 -17.92 4.59 -13.34
N ARG A 362 -19.21 4.34 -13.65
CA ARG A 362 -19.94 3.21 -13.08
C ARG A 362 -19.28 1.88 -13.42
N SER A 363 -19.01 1.62 -14.70
CA SER A 363 -18.38 0.37 -15.13
C SER A 363 -17.00 0.18 -14.51
N LEU A 364 -16.22 1.26 -14.36
CA LEU A 364 -14.93 1.20 -13.68
C LEU A 364 -15.09 0.88 -12.18
N SER A 365 -16.08 1.46 -11.50
CA SER A 365 -16.38 1.19 -10.09
C SER A 365 -16.81 -0.25 -9.80
N GLU A 366 -17.35 -0.96 -10.81
CA GLU A 366 -17.68 -2.39 -10.74
C GLU A 366 -16.44 -3.29 -10.82
N ILE A 367 -15.29 -2.76 -11.24
CA ILE A 367 -14.04 -3.50 -11.42
C ILE A 367 -13.01 -3.11 -10.35
N SER A 368 -12.92 -1.82 -10.03
CA SER A 368 -12.04 -1.25 -9.01
C SER A 368 -12.77 -0.16 -8.24
N SER A 369 -12.69 -0.21 -6.91
CA SER A 369 -13.38 0.72 -6.02
C SER A 369 -12.42 1.17 -4.90
N PRO A 370 -12.44 2.45 -4.48
CA PRO A 370 -13.33 3.52 -4.96
C PRO A 370 -12.82 4.25 -6.21
N ILE A 371 -13.73 4.93 -6.90
CA ILE A 371 -13.41 5.90 -7.97
C ILE A 371 -13.68 7.31 -7.44
N ILE A 372 -12.65 8.15 -7.46
CA ILE A 372 -12.70 9.53 -6.96
C ILE A 372 -12.60 10.47 -8.15
N LEU A 373 -13.60 11.32 -8.35
CA LEU A 373 -13.60 12.39 -9.34
C LEU A 373 -13.27 13.70 -8.62
N ARG A 374 -12.09 14.27 -8.87
CA ARG A 374 -11.63 15.49 -8.21
C ARG A 374 -11.45 16.63 -9.21
N GLY A 375 -11.91 17.81 -8.83
CA GLY A 375 -11.78 19.01 -9.65
C GLY A 375 -12.86 19.18 -10.72
N PHE A 376 -13.98 18.43 -10.67
CA PHE A 376 -15.12 18.63 -11.56
C PHE A 376 -16.19 19.57 -10.98
N ILE A 377 -16.17 19.80 -9.66
CA ILE A 377 -17.16 20.63 -8.95
C ILE A 377 -16.45 21.69 -8.14
N LYS A 378 -16.61 22.96 -8.51
CA LYS A 378 -16.12 24.09 -7.70
C LYS A 378 -17.07 24.46 -6.55
N LYS A 379 -18.38 24.36 -6.80
CA LYS A 379 -19.45 24.67 -5.85
C LYS A 379 -20.47 23.52 -5.86
N PRO A 380 -20.45 22.64 -4.85
CA PRO A 380 -21.45 21.57 -4.75
C PRO A 380 -22.88 22.12 -4.75
N ASN A 381 -23.77 21.47 -5.50
CA ASN A 381 -25.18 21.83 -5.59
C ASN A 381 -26.03 20.54 -5.57
N LYS A 382 -27.05 20.51 -4.71
CA LYS A 382 -27.85 19.30 -4.45
C LYS A 382 -28.68 18.89 -5.65
N GLU A 383 -29.31 19.85 -6.34
CA GLU A 383 -30.18 19.60 -7.48
C GLU A 383 -29.39 19.05 -8.68
N GLN A 384 -28.22 19.64 -8.96
CA GLN A 384 -27.32 19.15 -10.00
C GLN A 384 -26.80 17.75 -9.68
N PHE A 385 -26.50 17.47 -8.41
CA PHE A 385 -26.06 16.14 -8.00
C PHE A 385 -27.18 15.10 -8.15
N ALA A 386 -28.40 15.42 -7.70
CA ALA A 386 -29.57 14.56 -7.90
C ALA A 386 -29.76 14.23 -9.37
N LYS A 387 -29.73 15.25 -10.24
CA LYS A 387 -29.86 15.07 -11.69
C LYS A 387 -28.74 14.19 -12.27
N LYS A 388 -27.48 14.43 -11.86
CA LYS A 388 -26.34 13.64 -12.34
C LYS A 388 -26.43 12.18 -11.88
N SER A 389 -26.98 11.92 -10.69
CA SER A 389 -27.12 10.56 -10.15
C SER A 389 -27.97 9.65 -11.05
N GLU A 390 -28.93 10.21 -11.77
CA GLU A 390 -29.78 9.48 -12.73
C GLU A 390 -28.98 8.92 -13.92
N GLU A 391 -27.89 9.59 -14.31
CA GLU A 391 -27.00 9.13 -15.38
C GLU A 391 -26.14 7.94 -14.93
N PHE A 392 -25.83 7.86 -13.63
CA PHE A 392 -25.15 6.71 -13.04
C PHE A 392 -26.08 5.52 -12.87
N GLY A 393 -27.40 5.71 -12.80
CA GLY A 393 -28.38 4.65 -12.67
C GLY A 393 -29.65 5.12 -11.98
N LYS A 394 -30.60 4.21 -11.75
CA LYS A 394 -31.84 4.53 -11.04
C LYS A 394 -31.54 4.80 -9.56
N PRO A 395 -31.70 6.03 -9.05
CA PRO A 395 -31.42 6.33 -7.66
C PRO A 395 -32.45 5.66 -6.73
N THR A 396 -32.00 5.18 -5.57
CA THR A 396 -32.87 4.53 -4.59
C THR A 396 -33.31 5.55 -3.55
N ALA A 397 -34.61 5.81 -3.45
CA ALA A 397 -35.16 6.68 -2.42
C ALA A 397 -35.18 5.98 -1.04
N TRP A 398 -34.99 6.79 -0.01
CA TRP A 398 -35.13 6.42 1.39
C TRP A 398 -36.32 7.15 2.01
N LYS A 399 -36.67 6.82 3.25
CA LYS A 399 -37.76 7.50 3.98
C LYS A 399 -37.54 9.01 4.12
N PHE A 400 -36.27 9.45 4.13
CA PHE A 400 -35.86 10.86 4.21
C PHE A 400 -35.68 11.54 2.85
N GLY A 401 -36.02 10.87 1.74
CA GLY A 401 -35.84 11.40 0.38
C GLY A 401 -34.68 10.75 -0.37
N LEU A 402 -34.22 11.42 -1.43
CA LEU A 402 -33.19 10.88 -2.33
C LEU A 402 -31.76 11.13 -1.86
N ILE A 403 -31.51 12.31 -1.28
CA ILE A 403 -30.19 12.71 -0.80
C ILE A 403 -30.17 12.59 0.72
N LEU A 404 -29.20 11.83 1.23
CA LEU A 404 -28.86 11.83 2.66
C LEU A 404 -27.81 12.91 2.93
N GLU A 405 -28.11 13.83 3.84
CA GLU A 405 -27.14 14.81 4.33
C GLU A 405 -26.41 14.27 5.55
N VAL A 406 -25.16 13.83 5.34
CA VAL A 406 -24.29 13.34 6.40
C VAL A 406 -23.61 14.52 7.07
N LYS A 407 -24.19 14.98 8.17
CA LYS A 407 -23.68 16.05 9.03
C LYS A 407 -23.91 15.66 10.48
N ASP A 408 -22.93 15.88 11.35
CA ASP A 408 -23.09 15.64 12.78
C ASP A 408 -24.29 16.43 13.32
N GLN A 409 -25.29 15.72 13.83
CA GLN A 409 -26.50 16.28 14.45
C GLN A 409 -26.52 16.06 15.98
N GLY A 410 -25.40 15.64 16.58
CA GLY A 410 -25.31 15.37 18.02
C GLY A 410 -26.11 14.12 18.42
N THR A 411 -27.00 14.26 19.41
CA THR A 411 -27.82 13.15 19.94
C THR A 411 -29.10 12.89 19.13
N ASN A 412 -29.46 13.76 18.19
CA ASN A 412 -30.63 13.57 17.34
C ASN A 412 -30.28 12.71 16.11
N SER A 413 -30.34 11.39 16.28
CA SER A 413 -29.94 10.46 15.24
C SER A 413 -31.03 10.19 14.19
N GLN A 414 -32.24 10.73 14.37
CA GLN A 414 -33.43 10.49 13.52
C GLN A 414 -33.72 8.99 13.26
N GLY A 415 -33.33 8.11 14.18
CA GLY A 415 -33.48 6.66 14.03
C GLY A 415 -32.45 6.00 13.10
N LEU A 416 -31.49 6.77 12.58
CA LEU A 416 -30.22 6.24 12.09
C LEU A 416 -29.32 6.00 13.32
N ASN A 417 -28.39 5.04 13.26
CA ASN A 417 -27.52 4.72 14.40
C ASN A 417 -26.47 5.85 14.60
N ASN A 418 -25.19 5.51 14.75
CA ASN A 418 -24.07 6.46 14.77
C ASN A 418 -23.81 7.23 13.45
N VAL A 419 -24.61 7.04 12.39
CA VAL A 419 -24.44 7.63 11.04
C VAL A 419 -24.40 9.16 11.03
N LEU A 420 -25.14 9.82 11.92
CA LEU A 420 -25.19 11.29 12.05
C LEU A 420 -24.39 11.78 13.25
N SER A 421 -23.41 11.00 13.70
CA SER A 421 -22.55 11.33 14.84
C SER A 421 -21.08 11.44 14.40
N ARG A 422 -20.23 11.86 15.33
CA ARG A 422 -18.76 11.84 15.21
C ARG A 422 -18.11 10.53 15.70
N GLU A 423 -18.90 9.57 16.16
CA GLU A 423 -18.38 8.25 16.54
C GLU A 423 -17.86 7.52 15.31
N TRP A 424 -16.88 6.64 15.52
CA TRP A 424 -16.43 5.75 14.47
C TRP A 424 -17.57 4.82 14.06
N MET A 425 -17.60 4.47 12.78
CA MET A 425 -18.56 3.51 12.25
C MET A 425 -17.88 2.17 12.02
N PRO A 426 -18.56 1.03 12.33
CA PRO A 426 -18.06 -0.29 12.00
C PRO A 426 -17.88 -0.44 10.49
N TRP A 427 -17.05 -1.37 10.04
CA TRP A 427 -17.13 -1.83 8.66
C TRP A 427 -18.52 -2.43 8.40
N HIS A 428 -19.20 -1.96 7.36
CA HIS A 428 -20.55 -2.40 6.99
C HIS A 428 -20.84 -1.97 5.55
N TYR A 429 -21.79 -2.64 4.91
CA TYR A 429 -22.40 -2.15 3.67
C TYR A 429 -23.76 -1.49 3.95
N ASP A 430 -24.09 -0.49 3.15
CA ASP A 430 -25.35 0.22 3.23
C ASP A 430 -26.53 -0.67 2.79
N GLY A 431 -27.67 -0.51 3.46
CA GLY A 431 -28.87 -1.28 3.13
C GLY A 431 -28.86 -2.71 3.65
N LEU A 432 -27.89 -3.11 4.49
CA LEU A 432 -28.00 -4.31 5.33
C LEU A 432 -29.38 -4.39 6.01
N PHE A 433 -29.79 -3.31 6.68
CA PHE A 433 -31.07 -3.20 7.37
C PHE A 433 -32.22 -2.64 6.49
N LYS A 434 -32.02 -2.51 5.17
CA LYS A 434 -33.09 -2.16 4.23
C LYS A 434 -33.77 -3.46 3.78
N THR A 435 -34.83 -3.86 4.47
CA THR A 435 -35.46 -5.17 4.27
C THR A 435 -36.79 -5.11 3.51
N VAL A 436 -37.13 -6.21 2.86
CA VAL A 436 -38.48 -6.51 2.37
C VAL A 436 -38.93 -7.86 2.93
N THR A 437 -40.22 -8.01 3.19
CA THR A 437 -40.81 -9.30 3.59
C THR A 437 -41.00 -10.17 2.35
N GLN A 438 -40.45 -11.37 2.35
CA GLN A 438 -40.73 -12.41 1.36
C GLN A 438 -41.50 -13.55 2.02
N VAL A 439 -42.62 -13.93 1.43
CA VAL A 439 -43.42 -15.10 1.84
C VAL A 439 -42.89 -16.34 1.12
N GLY A 440 -42.48 -17.35 1.88
CA GLY A 440 -42.03 -18.64 1.39
C GLY A 440 -43.16 -19.48 0.80
N GLY A 441 -42.81 -20.59 0.13
CA GLY A 441 -43.80 -21.52 -0.45
C GLY A 441 -44.65 -22.27 0.59
N ASP A 442 -44.19 -22.29 1.84
CA ASP A 442 -44.86 -22.81 3.05
C ASP A 442 -45.69 -21.74 3.80
N GLY A 443 -45.65 -20.49 3.33
CA GLY A 443 -46.33 -19.36 3.98
C GLY A 443 -45.51 -18.67 5.07
N GLU A 444 -44.27 -19.07 5.35
CA GLU A 444 -43.43 -18.37 6.33
C GLU A 444 -42.92 -17.03 5.78
N GLU A 445 -43.04 -15.97 6.59
CA GLU A 445 -42.50 -14.65 6.26
C GLU A 445 -41.05 -14.51 6.70
N THR A 446 -40.16 -14.17 5.77
CA THR A 446 -38.75 -13.92 6.03
C THR A 446 -38.35 -12.51 5.60
N LEU A 447 -37.49 -11.86 6.40
CA LEU A 447 -36.94 -10.54 6.07
C LEU A 447 -35.68 -10.70 5.22
N ILE A 448 -35.66 -10.03 4.07
CA ILE A 448 -34.55 -10.10 3.13
C ILE A 448 -33.94 -8.71 2.92
N SER A 449 -32.62 -8.63 3.08
CA SER A 449 -31.82 -7.42 2.85
C SER A 449 -31.75 -7.07 1.36
N THR A 450 -32.05 -5.82 1.02
CA THR A 450 -32.09 -5.28 -0.35
C THR A 450 -31.16 -4.08 -0.52
N PRO A 451 -29.84 -4.26 -0.38
CA PRO A 451 -28.90 -3.15 -0.42
C PRO A 451 -28.85 -2.47 -1.80
N PRO A 452 -28.60 -1.16 -1.86
CA PRO A 452 -28.25 -0.52 -3.12
C PRO A 452 -26.92 -1.06 -3.64
N ARG A 453 -26.75 -1.10 -4.95
CA ARG A 453 -25.52 -1.62 -5.56
C ARG A 453 -24.33 -0.65 -5.46
N PHE A 454 -24.61 0.65 -5.47
CA PHE A 454 -23.59 1.70 -5.46
C PHE A 454 -23.89 2.72 -4.37
N GLN A 455 -22.83 3.37 -3.91
CA GLN A 455 -22.93 4.64 -3.18
C GLN A 455 -22.25 5.71 -4.02
N ILE A 456 -22.87 6.89 -4.06
CA ILE A 456 -22.29 8.07 -4.69
C ILE A 456 -22.35 9.18 -3.66
N PHE A 457 -21.18 9.75 -3.38
CA PHE A 457 -21.00 10.81 -2.41
C PHE A 457 -20.54 12.08 -3.11
N VAL A 458 -20.90 13.24 -2.55
CA VAL A 458 -20.34 14.53 -2.94
C VAL A 458 -19.82 15.25 -1.71
N GLY A 459 -18.54 15.63 -1.73
CA GLY A 459 -17.90 16.39 -0.66
C GLY A 459 -18.43 17.82 -0.59
N ALA A 460 -19.33 18.11 0.36
CA ALA A 460 -19.85 19.46 0.57
C ALA A 460 -18.77 20.43 1.10
N THR A 461 -17.84 19.91 1.90
CA THR A 461 -16.72 20.61 2.51
C THR A 461 -15.47 19.73 2.47
N SER A 462 -14.29 20.33 2.58
CA SER A 462 -13.06 19.56 2.80
C SER A 462 -13.04 19.01 4.23
N SER A 463 -12.48 17.80 4.42
CA SER A 463 -12.24 17.23 5.75
C SER A 463 -10.85 17.60 6.28
N PRO A 464 -10.61 17.47 7.59
CA PRO A 464 -9.26 17.41 8.13
C PRO A 464 -8.42 16.34 7.41
N ARG A 465 -7.10 16.54 7.34
CA ARG A 465 -6.17 15.65 6.63
C ARG A 465 -5.62 14.51 7.51
N ASP A 466 -5.90 14.55 8.80
CA ASP A 466 -5.33 13.68 9.83
C ASP A 466 -6.37 12.93 10.66
N THR A 467 -7.66 13.16 10.44
CA THR A 467 -8.75 12.49 11.16
C THR A 467 -10.07 12.53 10.37
N GLY A 468 -11.06 11.73 10.79
CA GLY A 468 -12.41 11.74 10.22
C GLY A 468 -12.48 11.24 8.77
N PHE A 469 -11.59 10.31 8.41
CA PHE A 469 -11.54 9.73 7.07
C PHE A 469 -12.79 8.88 6.79
N THR A 470 -13.26 8.87 5.53
CA THR A 470 -14.14 7.79 5.06
C THR A 470 -13.26 6.64 4.58
N LEU A 471 -13.52 5.44 5.08
CA LEU A 471 -12.72 4.26 4.78
C LEU A 471 -13.40 3.38 3.73
N PHE A 472 -12.61 2.85 2.80
CA PHE A 472 -13.07 1.90 1.79
C PHE A 472 -12.12 0.71 1.77
N ALA A 473 -12.65 -0.51 1.83
CA ALA A 473 -11.86 -1.75 1.75
C ALA A 473 -12.22 -2.51 0.48
N SER A 474 -11.21 -3.05 -0.20
CA SER A 474 -11.38 -3.91 -1.38
C SER A 474 -11.42 -5.38 -0.97
N SER A 475 -12.45 -6.14 -1.37
CA SER A 475 -12.48 -7.59 -1.17
C SER A 475 -11.36 -8.31 -1.88
N THR A 476 -10.95 -7.82 -3.06
CA THR A 476 -9.83 -8.42 -3.79
C THR A 476 -8.56 -8.37 -2.95
N LEU A 477 -8.30 -7.25 -2.27
CA LEU A 477 -7.16 -7.12 -1.36
C LEU A 477 -7.39 -7.81 -0.02
N PHE A 478 -8.61 -7.77 0.53
CA PHE A 478 -8.98 -8.49 1.74
C PHE A 478 -8.69 -9.99 1.59
N LEU A 479 -9.19 -10.61 0.51
CA LEU A 479 -8.97 -12.03 0.22
C LEU A 479 -7.49 -12.36 0.01
N LYS A 480 -6.71 -11.44 -0.57
CA LYS A 480 -5.26 -11.56 -0.75
C LYS A 480 -4.51 -11.59 0.58
N TYR A 481 -4.97 -10.84 1.57
CA TYR A 481 -4.28 -10.66 2.86
C TYR A 481 -4.94 -11.41 4.03
N LEU A 482 -5.89 -12.31 3.75
CA LEU A 482 -6.43 -13.23 4.75
C LEU A 482 -5.31 -14.07 5.39
N PRO A 483 -5.41 -14.37 6.69
CA PRO A 483 -4.47 -15.27 7.35
C PRO A 483 -4.58 -16.68 6.76
N ASP A 484 -3.47 -17.43 6.80
CA ASP A 484 -3.38 -18.70 6.09
C ASP A 484 -4.41 -19.75 6.51
N TRP A 485 -4.90 -19.70 7.74
CA TRP A 485 -5.90 -20.64 8.24
C TRP A 485 -7.34 -20.31 7.79
N LEU A 486 -7.60 -19.08 7.35
CA LEU A 486 -8.93 -18.62 6.92
C LEU A 486 -8.99 -18.51 5.40
N LYS A 487 -9.27 -19.61 4.72
CA LYS A 487 -9.30 -19.68 3.26
C LYS A 487 -10.67 -19.29 2.67
N LEU A 488 -10.66 -18.80 1.44
CA LEU A 488 -11.86 -18.44 0.67
C LEU A 488 -12.89 -19.57 0.58
N GLY A 489 -12.45 -20.83 0.44
CA GLY A 489 -13.36 -21.98 0.40
C GLY A 489 -14.22 -22.09 1.65
N ALA A 490 -13.60 -22.00 2.84
CA ALA A 490 -14.30 -22.02 4.11
C ALA A 490 -15.21 -20.80 4.29
N LEU A 491 -14.73 -19.59 3.94
CA LEU A 491 -15.54 -18.37 4.02
C LEU A 491 -16.77 -18.42 3.09
N SER A 492 -16.64 -19.05 1.92
CA SER A 492 -17.76 -19.18 0.96
C SER A 492 -18.89 -20.07 1.46
N GLU A 493 -18.62 -20.97 2.41
CA GLU A 493 -19.61 -21.86 3.03
C GLU A 493 -20.21 -21.25 4.30
N MET A 494 -19.62 -20.18 4.85
CA MET A 494 -20.07 -19.56 6.08
C MET A 494 -21.25 -18.62 5.84
N THR A 495 -22.22 -18.70 6.75
CA THR A 495 -23.24 -17.68 6.92
C THR A 495 -23.11 -17.00 8.28
N TRP A 496 -23.66 -15.81 8.41
CA TRP A 496 -23.65 -15.04 9.63
C TRP A 496 -25.01 -14.44 9.95
N THR A 497 -25.20 -14.18 11.24
CA THR A 497 -26.37 -13.53 11.81
C THR A 497 -25.98 -12.16 12.34
N VAL A 498 -26.84 -11.16 12.11
CA VAL A 498 -26.76 -9.84 12.71
C VAL A 498 -28.02 -9.51 13.48
N SER A 499 -27.85 -8.88 14.65
CA SER A 499 -28.96 -8.38 15.46
C SER A 499 -28.64 -7.03 16.07
N THR A 500 -29.63 -6.15 16.10
CA THR A 500 -29.55 -4.85 16.77
C THR A 500 -30.94 -4.42 17.25
N ALA A 501 -31.01 -3.70 18.37
CA ALA A 501 -32.25 -3.07 18.82
C ALA A 501 -32.66 -1.87 17.94
N SER A 502 -31.69 -1.29 17.23
CA SER A 502 -31.95 -0.29 16.18
C SER A 502 -32.72 -0.88 15.00
N PHE A 503 -33.22 -0.02 14.11
CA PHE A 503 -33.90 -0.42 12.88
C PHE A 503 -35.05 -1.42 13.12
N ASN A 504 -35.95 -1.13 14.06
CA ASN A 504 -37.09 -1.98 14.41
C ASN A 504 -36.71 -3.36 14.98
N GLN A 505 -35.69 -3.45 15.83
CA GLN A 505 -35.26 -4.71 16.47
C GLN A 505 -34.96 -5.81 15.44
N THR A 506 -34.23 -5.46 14.38
CA THR A 506 -33.99 -6.36 13.25
C THR A 506 -33.00 -7.47 13.61
N VAL A 507 -33.38 -8.71 13.27
CA VAL A 507 -32.50 -9.89 13.28
C VAL A 507 -32.49 -10.48 11.87
N LEU A 508 -31.31 -10.55 11.24
CA LEU A 508 -31.13 -11.17 9.93
C LEU A 508 -30.19 -12.36 10.09
N LYS A 509 -30.62 -13.54 9.62
CA LYS A 509 -29.92 -14.82 9.77
C LYS A 509 -29.52 -15.36 8.40
N GLY A 510 -28.51 -16.25 8.37
CA GLY A 510 -28.14 -16.96 7.15
C GLY A 510 -27.58 -16.04 6.07
N LEU A 511 -27.03 -14.89 6.43
CA LEU A 511 -26.41 -13.98 5.46
C LEU A 511 -25.13 -14.61 4.95
N PRO A 512 -24.93 -14.74 3.62
CA PRO A 512 -23.69 -15.30 3.10
C PRO A 512 -22.52 -14.37 3.39
N MET A 513 -21.41 -14.93 3.88
CA MET A 513 -20.18 -14.19 4.15
C MET A 513 -19.50 -13.74 2.86
N ILE A 514 -19.50 -14.60 1.83
CA ILE A 514 -18.99 -14.30 0.48
C ILE A 514 -20.14 -14.37 -0.53
N VAL A 515 -20.22 -13.36 -1.39
CA VAL A 515 -21.15 -13.32 -2.52
C VAL A 515 -20.39 -13.09 -3.82
N SER A 516 -20.91 -13.60 -4.95
CA SER A 516 -20.32 -13.31 -6.26
C SER A 516 -20.66 -11.89 -6.70
N HIS A 517 -19.66 -11.14 -7.13
CA HIS A 517 -19.85 -9.83 -7.72
C HIS A 517 -20.71 -9.94 -8.99
N PRO A 518 -21.81 -9.17 -9.11
CA PRO A 518 -22.81 -9.40 -10.16
C PRO A 518 -22.31 -9.14 -11.59
N THR A 519 -21.28 -8.31 -11.79
CA THR A 519 -20.69 -8.08 -13.14
C THR A 519 -19.48 -8.97 -13.41
N THR A 520 -18.62 -9.16 -12.42
CA THR A 520 -17.28 -9.76 -12.64
C THR A 520 -17.20 -11.20 -12.18
N GLY A 521 -18.19 -11.69 -11.43
CA GLY A 521 -18.20 -13.03 -10.82
C GLY A 521 -17.17 -13.22 -9.70
N LYS A 522 -16.34 -12.21 -9.39
CA LYS A 522 -15.32 -12.29 -8.35
C LYS A 522 -15.95 -12.43 -6.97
N PRO A 523 -15.33 -13.17 -6.03
CA PRO A 523 -15.81 -13.27 -4.66
C PRO A 523 -15.68 -11.92 -3.92
N CYS A 524 -16.76 -11.50 -3.28
CA CYS A 524 -16.87 -10.28 -2.48
C CYS A 524 -17.29 -10.61 -1.05
N LEU A 525 -16.60 -10.04 -0.07
CA LEU A 525 -17.02 -10.05 1.31
C LEU A 525 -18.35 -9.29 1.45
N ARG A 526 -19.28 -9.83 2.24
CA ARG A 526 -20.51 -9.16 2.63
C ARG A 526 -20.71 -9.33 4.12
N TYR A 527 -20.29 -8.31 4.87
CA TYR A 527 -20.05 -8.41 6.31
C TYR A 527 -20.39 -7.11 7.04
N HIS A 528 -20.65 -7.22 8.34
CA HIS A 528 -20.70 -6.11 9.27
C HIS A 528 -19.79 -6.43 10.46
N GLU A 529 -18.91 -5.52 10.83
CA GLU A 529 -18.02 -5.66 11.99
C GLU A 529 -18.84 -5.69 13.29
N PRO A 530 -18.58 -6.61 14.23
CA PRO A 530 -19.17 -6.59 15.55
C PRO A 530 -18.95 -5.23 16.24
N TRP A 531 -20.06 -4.60 16.62
CA TRP A 531 -20.07 -3.27 17.23
C TRP A 531 -20.76 -3.32 18.60
N PRO A 532 -20.10 -3.90 19.62
CA PRO A 532 -20.66 -4.05 20.95
C PRO A 532 -20.79 -2.70 21.67
N GLN A 533 -21.54 -2.67 22.78
CA GLN A 533 -21.74 -1.46 23.59
C GLN A 533 -20.43 -0.83 24.08
N SER A 534 -19.34 -1.60 24.20
CA SER A 534 -18.02 -1.05 24.54
C SER A 534 -17.40 -0.16 23.46
N LYS A 535 -17.87 -0.27 22.20
CA LYS A 535 -17.42 0.55 21.06
C LYS A 535 -18.37 1.71 20.73
N THR A 536 -19.61 1.70 21.22
CA THR A 536 -20.62 2.69 20.85
C THR A 536 -21.41 3.26 22.01
N GLN A 537 -21.78 4.54 21.91
CA GLN A 537 -22.74 5.17 22.83
C GLN A 537 -24.19 4.95 22.39
N PHE A 538 -24.40 4.40 21.20
CA PHE A 538 -25.70 4.08 20.63
C PHE A 538 -26.03 2.59 20.83
N GLU A 539 -27.03 2.08 20.11
CA GLU A 539 -27.41 0.67 20.19
C GLU A 539 -26.35 -0.23 19.53
N PRO A 540 -25.98 -1.35 20.17
CA PRO A 540 -24.98 -2.24 19.64
C PRO A 540 -25.48 -3.02 18.42
N THR A 541 -24.54 -3.46 17.59
CA THR A 541 -24.78 -4.41 16.51
C THR A 541 -24.01 -5.69 16.80
N ASN A 542 -24.73 -6.74 17.15
CA ASN A 542 -24.16 -8.04 17.46
C ASN A 542 -24.07 -8.90 16.19
N VAL A 543 -22.92 -9.51 15.96
CA VAL A 543 -22.62 -10.33 14.79
C VAL A 543 -22.04 -11.67 15.23
N THR A 544 -22.58 -12.76 14.68
CA THR A 544 -22.14 -14.13 14.97
C THR A 544 -22.08 -14.95 13.69
N ILE A 545 -21.11 -15.86 13.58
CA ILE A 545 -21.04 -16.83 12.48
C ILE A 545 -21.91 -18.03 12.84
N ASP A 546 -22.80 -18.40 11.93
CA ASP A 546 -23.81 -19.43 12.18
C ASP A 546 -23.15 -20.81 12.32
N GLY A 547 -23.72 -21.66 13.19
CA GLY A 547 -23.24 -23.02 13.40
C GLY A 547 -21.92 -23.16 14.17
N LEU A 548 -21.29 -22.05 14.58
CA LEU A 548 -20.03 -22.05 15.33
C LEU A 548 -20.23 -21.73 16.82
N LYS A 549 -19.29 -22.19 17.65
CA LYS A 549 -19.21 -21.76 19.05
C LYS A 549 -18.81 -20.29 19.11
N ALA A 550 -19.21 -19.62 20.19
CA ALA A 550 -18.94 -18.18 20.37
C ALA A 550 -17.45 -17.82 20.25
N ALA A 551 -16.54 -18.65 20.80
CA ALA A 551 -15.09 -18.42 20.70
C ALA A 551 -14.57 -18.50 19.26
N ASP A 552 -15.02 -19.49 18.49
CA ASP A 552 -14.61 -19.69 17.10
C ASP A 552 -15.17 -18.56 16.20
N SER A 553 -16.44 -18.19 16.42
CA SER A 553 -17.06 -17.04 15.76
C SER A 553 -16.30 -15.75 16.03
N ALA A 554 -15.90 -15.50 17.29
CA ALA A 554 -15.16 -14.31 17.67
C ALA A 554 -13.77 -14.28 17.02
N ALA A 555 -13.05 -15.40 16.99
CA ALA A 555 -11.73 -15.49 16.37
C ALA A 555 -11.77 -15.21 14.86
N ILE A 556 -12.80 -15.69 14.15
CA ILE A 556 -12.98 -15.40 12.72
C ILE A 556 -13.35 -13.92 12.53
N CYS A 557 -14.27 -13.37 13.32
CA CYS A 557 -14.62 -11.95 13.23
C CYS A 557 -13.39 -11.06 13.46
N GLU A 558 -12.60 -11.32 14.51
CA GLU A 558 -11.38 -10.57 14.79
C GLU A 558 -10.37 -10.66 13.63
N ALA A 559 -10.25 -11.83 12.99
CA ALA A 559 -9.39 -12.00 11.82
C ALA A 559 -9.88 -11.18 10.61
N ILE A 560 -11.19 -11.17 10.35
CA ILE A 560 -11.81 -10.37 9.28
C ILE A 560 -11.59 -8.88 9.56
N ASP A 561 -11.93 -8.42 10.76
CA ASP A 561 -11.80 -7.03 11.19
C ASP A 561 -10.35 -6.54 11.09
N SER A 562 -9.41 -7.37 11.53
CA SER A 562 -7.97 -7.10 11.47
C SER A 562 -7.45 -6.91 10.05
N VAL A 563 -8.00 -7.64 9.06
CA VAL A 563 -7.64 -7.48 7.64
C VAL A 563 -8.34 -6.26 7.03
N LEU A 564 -9.60 -6.01 7.38
CA LEU A 564 -10.34 -4.81 6.92
C LEU A 564 -9.66 -3.52 7.38
N HIS A 565 -9.08 -3.49 8.56
CA HIS A 565 -8.33 -2.34 9.07
C HIS A 565 -6.88 -2.24 8.55
N ASP A 566 -6.39 -3.25 7.83
CA ASP A 566 -5.02 -3.26 7.32
C ASP A 566 -4.82 -2.14 6.29
N ARG A 567 -3.75 -1.33 6.44
CA ARG A 567 -3.43 -0.23 5.51
C ARG A 567 -3.11 -0.69 4.08
N ARG A 568 -2.94 -1.99 3.86
CA ARG A 568 -2.79 -2.63 2.54
C ARG A 568 -4.12 -3.05 1.91
N VAL A 569 -5.24 -2.89 2.63
CA VAL A 569 -6.61 -3.23 2.23
C VAL A 569 -7.51 -1.99 2.26
N ALA A 570 -7.45 -1.21 3.33
CA ALA A 570 -8.26 -0.02 3.53
C ALA A 570 -7.62 1.24 2.94
N TYR A 571 -8.36 1.89 2.04
CA TYR A 571 -8.12 3.25 1.59
C TYR A 571 -8.76 4.26 2.55
N TYR A 572 -7.98 5.29 2.92
CA TYR A 572 -8.38 6.35 3.84
C TYR A 572 -8.61 7.63 3.05
N HIS A 573 -9.88 7.93 2.76
CA HIS A 573 -10.22 9.08 1.95
C HIS A 573 -10.21 10.38 2.75
N VAL A 574 -9.45 11.36 2.25
CA VAL A 574 -9.55 12.76 2.70
C VAL A 574 -10.35 13.54 1.66
N TRP A 575 -11.46 14.10 2.11
CA TRP A 575 -12.38 14.87 1.28
C TRP A 575 -11.76 16.22 0.91
N ASP A 576 -11.71 16.51 -0.38
CA ASP A 576 -11.65 17.87 -0.88
C ASP A 576 -13.07 18.31 -1.25
N LYS A 577 -13.39 19.58 -1.00
CA LYS A 577 -14.68 20.16 -1.40
C LYS A 577 -14.91 19.94 -2.91
N GLY A 578 -16.05 19.34 -3.24
CA GLY A 578 -16.44 19.02 -4.61
C GLY A 578 -15.95 17.67 -5.14
N ASP A 579 -15.26 16.87 -4.32
CA ASP A 579 -15.01 15.47 -4.68
C ASP A 579 -16.32 14.73 -4.90
N ILE A 580 -16.35 13.89 -5.93
CA ILE A 580 -17.38 12.87 -6.10
C ILE A 580 -16.70 11.52 -5.86
N VAL A 581 -17.25 10.70 -4.97
CA VAL A 581 -16.75 9.34 -4.74
C VAL A 581 -17.84 8.36 -5.14
N MET A 582 -17.50 7.42 -6.01
CA MET A 582 -18.34 6.30 -6.37
C MET A 582 -17.72 5.01 -5.88
N THR A 583 -18.51 4.20 -5.19
CA THR A 583 -18.11 2.87 -4.72
C THR A 583 -19.22 1.86 -4.99
N VAL A 584 -18.83 0.61 -5.18
CA VAL A 584 -19.73 -0.54 -5.20
C VAL A 584 -19.89 -1.12 -3.79
N GLN A 585 -21.08 -1.62 -3.46
CA GLN A 585 -21.43 -2.10 -2.11
C GLN A 585 -21.16 -3.58 -1.85
N THR A 586 -20.87 -4.33 -2.90
CA THR A 586 -20.20 -5.62 -2.80
C THR A 586 -18.72 -5.32 -2.66
N PHE A 587 -18.18 -5.37 -1.44
CA PHE A 587 -16.79 -5.01 -1.13
C PHE A 587 -15.82 -5.68 -2.09
#